data_AF-A0A8C6S5U1-F1
#
_entry.id   AF-A0A8C6S5U1-F1
#
_cell.length_a   1.000
_cell.length_b   1.000
_cell.length_c   1.000
_cell.angle_alpha   90.00
_cell.angle_beta   90.00
_cell.angle_gamma   90.00
#
_symmetry.space_group_name_H-M   'P 1'
#
loop_
_entity.id
_entity.type
_entity.pdbx_description
1 polymer ?
#
loop_
_entity_poly.entity_id
_entity_poly.type
_entity_poly.pdbx_seq_one_letter_code
_entity_poly.pdbx_strand_id
1 'polypeptide(L)'
;MQETTPGPELPAPHYREDYRLAVDALVEEDVDGYYKFLQFVDVVDFLSPSEINYIQNAIQLPKQSNHPEQRYLDTSGESSSDTYWPLHSDLDAPGLDLGWPQIHHFIGPTEVTTLVNPAAPDMPSIKEQARRLIKNAQMVIAVVMDMFTDVDIFADILNAAMRNVAVYLLLDEANVKHFVNMVNNCRVNLQSLQSLRVRTVTGIKYHCRTGKSFTGQMLDRFILTDCRAVLSGNYSFMWSYEKLHRCMAHLFLGQLVSTFDEEFRILFAQSEPLIIENMEDMTILPKHPLPGEWPRLRDTRMRQPFEENMDRRMNQHKRQETFMDLWIFTIAIRLRSRS
;
A
#
# COMPACT_ATOMS: atom_id res chain seq x y z
N MET A 1 -30.21 21.22 -42.19
CA MET A 1 -29.52 21.61 -40.95
C MET A 1 -29.68 20.43 -40.01
N GLN A 2 -28.58 19.72 -39.72
CA GLN A 2 -28.59 18.62 -38.75
C GLN A 2 -28.52 19.25 -37.36
N GLU A 3 -29.57 19.05 -36.56
CA GLU A 3 -29.54 19.32 -35.13
C GLU A 3 -28.51 18.37 -34.49
N THR A 4 -27.38 18.92 -34.09
CA THR A 4 -26.46 18.27 -33.17
C THR A 4 -27.12 18.26 -31.80
N THR A 5 -27.71 17.12 -31.41
CA THR A 5 -28.06 16.85 -30.02
C THR A 5 -26.83 17.03 -29.14
N PRO A 6 -26.86 17.90 -28.12
CA PRO A 6 -25.74 18.01 -27.18
C PRO A 6 -25.57 16.67 -26.46
N GLY A 7 -24.33 16.16 -26.42
CA GLY A 7 -23.99 14.98 -25.63
C GLY A 7 -24.26 15.21 -24.15
N PRO A 8 -24.31 14.15 -23.32
CA PRO A 8 -24.57 14.30 -21.90
C PRO A 8 -23.55 15.27 -21.29
N GLU A 9 -24.05 16.36 -20.72
CA GLU A 9 -23.23 17.34 -20.01
C GLU A 9 -22.48 16.63 -18.87
N LEU A 10 -21.16 16.74 -18.87
CA LEU A 10 -20.35 16.27 -17.76
C LEU A 10 -20.87 16.96 -16.48
N PRO A 11 -21.09 16.21 -15.38
CA PRO A 11 -21.54 16.81 -14.14
C PRO A 11 -20.56 17.91 -13.71
N ALA A 12 -21.10 19.01 -13.19
CA ALA A 12 -20.31 20.15 -12.73
C ALA A 12 -19.25 19.69 -11.69
N PRO A 13 -18.07 20.35 -11.65
CA PRO A 13 -17.02 19.98 -10.71
C PRO A 13 -17.53 20.02 -9.27
N HIS A 14 -17.26 18.96 -8.52
CA HIS A 14 -17.77 18.70 -7.17
C HIS A 14 -17.16 19.61 -6.06
N TYR A 15 -16.55 20.74 -6.44
CA TYR A 15 -15.89 21.62 -5.48
C TYR A 15 -16.91 22.36 -4.61
N ARG A 16 -16.75 22.28 -3.28
CA ARG A 16 -17.53 23.06 -2.31
C ARG A 16 -16.61 23.78 -1.34
N GLU A 17 -16.62 25.11 -1.40
CA GLU A 17 -15.80 25.95 -0.51
C GLU A 17 -16.16 25.73 0.97
N ASP A 18 -17.44 25.49 1.29
CA ASP A 18 -17.88 25.23 2.66
C ASP A 18 -17.21 23.99 3.25
N TYR A 19 -16.97 22.94 2.44
CA TYR A 19 -16.32 21.72 2.91
C TYR A 19 -14.85 21.98 3.22
N ARG A 20 -14.19 22.76 2.35
CA ARG A 20 -12.80 23.16 2.53
C ARG A 20 -12.63 23.99 3.81
N LEU A 21 -13.53 24.93 4.06
CA LEU A 21 -13.54 25.77 5.27
C LEU A 21 -13.89 24.96 6.53
N ALA A 22 -14.78 23.98 6.45
CA ALA A 22 -15.07 23.08 7.56
C ALA A 22 -13.83 22.25 7.96
N VAL A 23 -13.07 21.77 6.98
CA VAL A 23 -11.78 21.08 7.22
C VAL A 23 -10.74 22.04 7.84
N ASP A 24 -10.66 23.29 7.37
CA ASP A 24 -9.80 24.30 8.01
C ASP A 24 -10.21 24.52 9.48
N ALA A 25 -11.51 24.64 9.78
CA ALA A 25 -12.03 24.77 11.14
C ALA A 25 -11.71 23.54 12.00
N LEU A 26 -11.78 22.32 11.45
CA LEU A 26 -11.36 21.09 12.12
C LEU A 26 -9.87 21.14 12.52
N VAL A 27 -9.02 21.67 11.65
CA VAL A 27 -7.56 21.73 11.86
C VAL A 27 -7.15 22.89 12.78
N GLU A 28 -7.95 23.96 12.85
CA GLU A 28 -7.70 25.15 13.66
C GLU A 28 -8.30 25.06 15.06
N GLU A 29 -9.54 24.56 15.17
CA GLU A 29 -10.39 24.61 16.37
C GLU A 29 -10.87 23.22 16.81
N ASP A 30 -10.23 22.15 16.32
CA ASP A 30 -10.57 20.76 16.59
C ASP A 30 -12.02 20.39 16.20
N VAL A 31 -12.49 19.25 16.71
CA VAL A 31 -13.81 18.68 16.42
C VAL A 31 -14.96 19.66 16.74
N ASP A 32 -14.83 20.43 17.82
CA ASP A 32 -15.84 21.40 18.21
C ASP A 32 -15.94 22.55 17.19
N GLY A 33 -14.81 23.01 16.66
CA GLY A 33 -14.75 24.01 15.59
C GLY A 33 -15.43 23.55 14.32
N TYR A 34 -15.15 22.31 13.91
CA TYR A 34 -15.80 21.66 12.76
C TYR A 34 -17.33 21.70 12.87
N TYR A 35 -17.90 21.21 13.98
CA TYR A 35 -19.36 21.17 14.15
C TYR A 35 -19.98 22.55 14.30
N LYS A 36 -19.31 23.51 14.97
CA LYS A 36 -19.78 24.90 15.03
C LYS A 36 -19.83 25.55 13.67
N PHE A 37 -18.81 25.33 12.83
CA PHE A 37 -18.77 25.85 11.47
C PHE A 37 -19.90 25.26 10.61
N LEU A 38 -20.09 23.94 10.66
CA LEU A 38 -21.19 23.28 9.94
C LEU A 38 -22.56 23.82 10.34
N GLN A 39 -22.79 24.03 11.65
CA GLN A 39 -24.04 24.62 12.14
C GLN A 39 -24.22 26.07 11.68
N PHE A 40 -23.13 26.84 11.62
CA PHE A 40 -23.18 28.24 11.19
C PHE A 40 -23.49 28.41 9.70
N VAL A 41 -22.91 27.56 8.85
CA VAL A 41 -23.09 27.61 7.38
C VAL A 41 -24.29 26.75 6.91
N ASP A 42 -24.95 26.03 7.82
CA ASP A 42 -26.06 25.11 7.54
C ASP A 42 -25.68 24.01 6.54
N VAL A 43 -24.56 23.35 6.82
CA VAL A 43 -24.03 22.23 6.01
C VAL A 43 -24.11 20.93 6.79
N VAL A 44 -24.54 19.86 6.11
CA VAL A 44 -24.60 18.52 6.70
C VAL A 44 -23.21 17.99 7.00
N ASP A 45 -23.10 17.23 8.09
CA ASP A 45 -21.87 16.53 8.42
C ASP A 45 -21.51 15.52 7.31
N PHE A 46 -20.27 15.59 6.84
CA PHE A 46 -19.78 14.80 5.72
C PHE A 46 -18.52 13.98 6.04
N LEU A 47 -17.84 14.24 7.16
CA LEU A 47 -16.68 13.48 7.60
C LEU A 47 -17.11 12.42 8.61
N SER A 48 -16.71 11.17 8.38
CA SER A 48 -16.90 10.13 9.39
C SER A 48 -16.03 10.39 10.63
N PRO A 49 -16.39 9.86 11.81
CA PRO A 49 -15.55 9.96 13.01
C PRO A 49 -14.13 9.40 12.80
N SER A 50 -13.99 8.39 11.94
CA SER A 50 -12.69 7.83 11.58
C SER A 50 -11.84 8.79 10.76
N GLU A 51 -12.43 9.52 9.82
CA GLU A 51 -11.75 10.56 9.03
C GLU A 51 -11.36 11.74 9.90
N ILE A 52 -12.25 12.22 10.78
CA ILE A 52 -11.95 13.28 11.73
C ILE A 52 -10.73 12.90 12.59
N ASN A 53 -10.76 11.71 13.19
CA ASN A 53 -9.66 11.22 14.01
C ASN A 53 -8.37 11.04 13.18
N TYR A 54 -8.47 10.56 11.94
CA TYR A 54 -7.32 10.43 11.06
C TYR A 54 -6.68 11.80 10.78
N ILE A 55 -7.47 12.78 10.34
CA ILE A 55 -7.01 14.13 10.03
C ILE A 55 -6.31 14.72 11.26
N GLN A 56 -6.96 14.71 12.43
CA GLN A 56 -6.40 15.29 13.65
C GLN A 56 -5.05 14.67 14.04
N ASN A 57 -4.89 13.35 13.88
CA ASN A 57 -3.64 12.66 14.18
C ASN A 57 -2.56 12.87 13.12
N ALA A 58 -2.94 13.24 11.90
CA ALA A 58 -2.04 13.42 10.75
C ALA A 58 -1.60 14.88 10.53
N ILE A 59 -2.10 15.85 11.32
CA ILE A 59 -1.73 17.26 11.18
C ILE A 59 -0.23 17.46 11.40
N GLN A 60 0.39 18.09 10.42
CA GLN A 60 1.75 18.59 10.45
C GLN A 60 1.72 20.12 10.55
N LEU A 61 2.48 20.64 11.51
CA LEU A 61 2.69 22.08 11.64
C LEU A 61 3.51 22.62 10.46
N PRO A 62 3.32 23.90 10.08
CA PRO A 62 4.18 24.53 9.09
C PRO A 62 5.64 24.39 9.53
N LYS A 63 6.44 23.65 8.76
CA LYS A 63 7.88 23.58 9.00
C LYS A 63 8.46 24.94 8.62
N GLN A 64 9.10 25.64 9.56
CA GLN A 64 9.99 26.74 9.20
C GLN A 64 11.16 26.13 8.44
N SER A 65 11.17 26.27 7.12
CA SER A 65 12.28 25.85 6.31
C SER A 65 13.53 26.64 6.72
N ASN A 66 14.53 25.94 7.29
CA ASN A 66 15.91 26.46 7.41
C ASN A 66 16.67 26.41 6.08
N HIS A 67 16.00 26.01 4.99
CA HIS A 67 16.46 26.34 3.66
C HIS A 67 16.12 27.82 3.41
N PRO A 68 17.07 28.64 2.93
CA PRO A 68 16.75 29.99 2.52
C PRO A 68 15.77 29.89 1.36
N GLU A 69 14.48 29.97 1.64
CA GLU A 69 13.53 30.50 0.67
C GLU A 69 14.12 31.85 0.27
N GLN A 70 14.55 31.94 -0.99
CA GLN A 70 15.06 33.17 -1.55
C GLN A 70 13.96 34.22 -1.34
N ARG A 71 14.20 35.13 -0.39
CA ARG A 71 13.43 36.36 -0.24
C ARG A 71 13.47 37.07 -1.59
N TYR A 72 12.39 36.99 -2.34
CA TYR A 72 12.21 37.88 -3.47
C TYR A 72 11.65 39.19 -2.96
N LEU A 73 12.48 40.21 -3.15
CA LEU A 73 12.23 41.61 -2.91
C LEU A 73 10.95 42.02 -3.67
N ASP A 74 10.03 42.67 -2.95
CA ASP A 74 8.98 43.50 -3.54
C ASP A 74 9.58 44.40 -4.61
N THR A 75 9.13 44.23 -5.86
CA THR A 75 9.19 45.29 -6.85
C THR A 75 7.80 45.41 -7.46
N SER A 76 7.11 46.44 -6.96
CA SER A 76 5.93 47.12 -7.51
C SER A 76 5.55 46.78 -8.95
N GLY A 77 4.29 46.43 -9.18
CA GLY A 77 3.69 46.47 -10.52
C GLY A 77 2.38 45.70 -10.63
N GLU A 78 1.29 46.38 -10.25
CA GLU A 78 -0.11 46.21 -10.68
C GLU A 78 -0.49 45.01 -11.58
N SER A 79 -1.50 44.25 -11.13
CA SER A 79 -2.49 43.56 -11.95
C SER A 79 -2.02 42.41 -12.87
N SER A 80 -1.95 41.19 -12.33
CA SER A 80 -2.52 39.99 -12.99
C SER A 80 -2.64 38.84 -11.99
N SER A 81 -3.80 38.18 -11.97
CA SER A 81 -4.07 36.93 -11.27
C SER A 81 -3.45 35.76 -12.07
N ASP A 82 -2.12 35.72 -12.16
CA ASP A 82 -1.37 34.62 -12.79
C ASP A 82 -0.61 33.78 -11.75
N THR A 83 -1.28 33.45 -10.64
CA THR A 83 -0.71 32.61 -9.58
C THR A 83 -1.03 31.14 -9.84
N TYR A 84 -0.46 30.57 -10.89
CA TYR A 84 -0.33 29.13 -11.02
C TYR A 84 0.93 28.81 -11.82
N TRP A 85 1.31 27.54 -11.92
CA TRP A 85 2.65 27.02 -12.22
C TRP A 85 3.58 27.01 -11.01
N PRO A 86 3.56 25.92 -10.22
CA PRO A 86 4.70 25.60 -9.39
C PRO A 86 5.95 25.50 -10.28
N LEU A 87 6.97 26.33 -10.01
CA LEU A 87 8.31 26.27 -10.62
C LEU A 87 9.11 25.01 -10.21
N HIS A 88 8.42 23.96 -9.77
CA HIS A 88 8.99 22.65 -9.48
C HIS A 88 8.36 21.62 -10.42
N SER A 89 8.60 21.76 -11.72
CA SER A 89 8.67 20.61 -12.61
C SER A 89 10.08 20.54 -13.18
N ASP A 90 10.51 19.33 -13.52
CA ASP A 90 11.76 18.98 -14.20
C ASP A 90 12.86 18.41 -13.27
N LEU A 91 12.46 17.68 -12.22
CA LEU A 91 13.26 16.51 -11.84
C LEU A 91 12.80 15.33 -12.69
N ASP A 92 13.73 14.72 -13.42
CA ASP A 92 13.45 13.47 -14.16
C ASP A 92 12.89 12.43 -13.19
N ALA A 93 11.76 11.83 -13.55
CA ALA A 93 11.17 10.76 -12.76
C ALA A 93 12.23 9.68 -12.51
N PRO A 94 12.42 9.19 -11.26
CA PRO A 94 13.39 8.15 -10.96
C PRO A 94 13.19 6.96 -11.90
N GLY A 95 14.24 6.62 -12.64
CA GLY A 95 14.20 5.54 -13.62
C GLY A 95 14.01 4.18 -12.94
N LEU A 96 13.27 3.29 -13.61
CA LEU A 96 13.14 1.89 -13.21
C LEU A 96 14.45 1.14 -13.56
N ASP A 97 15.39 1.23 -12.62
CA ASP A 97 16.82 0.87 -12.71
C ASP A 97 17.15 -0.63 -12.87
N LEU A 98 16.20 -1.53 -12.65
CA LEU A 98 16.37 -2.99 -12.65
C LEU A 98 15.97 -3.64 -13.98
N GLY A 99 15.69 -2.85 -15.03
CA GLY A 99 15.39 -3.37 -16.37
C GLY A 99 13.90 -3.58 -16.64
N TRP A 100 13.11 -2.50 -16.51
CA TRP A 100 11.69 -2.53 -16.83
C TRP A 100 11.44 -2.84 -18.32
N PRO A 101 10.59 -3.83 -18.67
CA PRO A 101 10.32 -4.18 -20.06
C PRO A 101 9.65 -3.03 -20.84
N GLN A 102 10.04 -2.84 -22.10
CA GLN A 102 9.29 -1.99 -23.00
C GLN A 102 7.99 -2.71 -23.43
N ILE A 103 6.86 -2.09 -23.13
CA ILE A 103 5.54 -2.58 -23.53
C ILE A 103 5.42 -2.43 -25.05
N HIS A 104 5.16 -3.53 -25.75
CA HIS A 104 4.93 -3.49 -27.19
C HIS A 104 3.48 -3.03 -27.44
N HIS A 105 3.28 -2.03 -28.30
CA HIS A 105 1.98 -1.41 -28.57
C HIS A 105 0.91 -2.33 -29.17
N PHE A 106 1.26 -3.58 -29.53
CA PHE A 106 0.30 -4.58 -29.99
C PHE A 106 0.06 -5.63 -28.92
N ILE A 107 -0.78 -5.27 -27.96
CA ILE A 107 -1.27 -6.19 -26.94
C ILE A 107 -2.64 -6.71 -27.41
N GLY A 108 -2.87 -8.02 -27.31
CA GLY A 108 -4.15 -8.64 -27.64
C GLY A 108 -5.34 -8.07 -26.85
N PRO A 109 -6.58 -8.49 -27.18
CA PRO A 109 -7.77 -8.00 -26.51
C PRO A 109 -7.70 -8.17 -25.00
N THR A 110 -8.28 -7.23 -24.26
CA THR A 110 -8.32 -7.30 -22.79
C THR A 110 -9.17 -8.47 -22.33
N GLU A 111 -8.59 -9.37 -21.53
CA GLU A 111 -9.30 -10.43 -20.84
C GLU A 111 -9.35 -10.10 -19.34
N VAL A 112 -10.53 -10.26 -18.74
CA VAL A 112 -10.75 -9.98 -17.32
C VAL A 112 -11.33 -11.21 -16.65
N THR A 113 -10.66 -11.70 -15.60
CA THR A 113 -11.19 -12.76 -14.74
C THR A 113 -11.43 -12.21 -13.35
N THR A 114 -12.65 -12.39 -12.83
CA THR A 114 -13.01 -11.94 -11.48
C THR A 114 -12.77 -13.06 -10.47
N LEU A 115 -12.10 -12.74 -9.37
CA LEU A 115 -11.82 -13.59 -8.23
C LEU A 115 -12.46 -13.00 -6.98
N VAL A 116 -12.95 -13.85 -6.10
CA VAL A 116 -13.61 -13.44 -4.86
C VAL A 116 -13.09 -14.23 -3.67
N ASN A 117 -13.16 -13.65 -2.48
CA ASN A 117 -12.93 -14.33 -1.21
C ASN A 117 -14.22 -14.33 -0.38
N PRO A 118 -14.71 -15.49 0.11
CA PRO A 118 -14.23 -16.85 -0.16
C PRO A 118 -14.39 -17.26 -1.63
N ALA A 119 -13.46 -18.08 -2.14
CA ALA A 119 -13.47 -18.56 -3.51
C ALA A 119 -14.58 -19.59 -3.77
N ALA A 120 -15.02 -19.68 -5.02
CA ALA A 120 -15.88 -20.77 -5.49
C ALA A 120 -15.09 -22.10 -5.52
N PRO A 121 -15.73 -23.28 -5.41
CA PRO A 121 -15.03 -24.57 -5.29
C PRO A 121 -14.10 -24.93 -6.46
N ASP A 122 -14.35 -24.38 -7.64
CA ASP A 122 -13.63 -24.61 -8.90
C ASP A 122 -12.68 -23.46 -9.27
N MET A 123 -12.62 -22.41 -8.46
CA MET A 123 -11.83 -21.22 -8.71
C MET A 123 -10.68 -21.10 -7.69
N PRO A 124 -9.49 -20.63 -8.10
CA PRO A 124 -8.41 -20.36 -7.17
C PRO A 124 -8.78 -19.19 -6.24
N SER A 125 -8.25 -19.21 -5.03
CA SER A 125 -8.31 -18.04 -4.14
C SER A 125 -7.47 -16.88 -4.69
N ILE A 126 -7.79 -15.66 -4.25
CA ILE A 126 -7.03 -14.45 -4.62
C ILE A 126 -5.55 -14.61 -4.22
N LYS A 127 -5.28 -15.15 -3.02
CA LYS A 127 -3.91 -15.44 -2.55
C LYS A 127 -3.19 -16.45 -3.44
N GLU A 128 -3.84 -17.55 -3.82
CA GLU A 128 -3.23 -18.54 -4.72
C GLU A 128 -2.90 -17.93 -6.09
N GLN A 129 -3.79 -17.10 -6.64
CA GLN A 129 -3.53 -16.42 -7.90
C GLN A 129 -2.37 -15.43 -7.79
N ALA A 130 -2.32 -14.62 -6.72
CA ALA A 130 -1.21 -13.70 -6.45
C ALA A 130 0.14 -14.46 -6.39
N ARG A 131 0.20 -15.53 -5.59
CA ARG A 131 1.39 -16.39 -5.47
C ARG A 131 1.78 -17.02 -6.81
N ARG A 132 0.81 -17.45 -7.62
CA ARG A 132 1.05 -18.03 -8.95
C ARG A 132 1.68 -17.00 -9.90
N LEU A 133 1.20 -15.76 -9.92
CA LEU A 133 1.77 -14.69 -10.74
C LEU A 133 3.23 -14.42 -10.35
N ILE A 134 3.49 -14.24 -9.05
CA ILE A 134 4.84 -13.98 -8.52
C ILE A 134 5.81 -15.11 -8.86
N LYS A 135 5.39 -16.37 -8.68
CA LYS A 135 6.22 -17.55 -8.97
C LYS A 135 6.53 -17.69 -10.46
N ASN A 136 5.58 -17.34 -11.33
CA ASN A 136 5.72 -17.51 -12.77
C ASN A 136 6.41 -16.33 -13.46
N ALA A 137 6.52 -15.18 -12.80
CA ALA A 137 7.22 -14.02 -13.35
C ALA A 137 8.66 -14.34 -13.73
N GLN A 138 9.09 -13.81 -14.87
CA GLN A 138 10.41 -14.08 -15.48
C GLN A 138 11.30 -12.84 -15.56
N MET A 139 10.70 -11.65 -15.68
CA MET A 139 11.42 -10.40 -15.93
C MET A 139 11.21 -9.40 -14.82
N VAL A 140 9.96 -9.04 -14.54
CA VAL A 140 9.64 -7.98 -13.59
C VAL A 140 8.40 -8.29 -12.76
N ILE A 141 8.43 -7.88 -11.51
CA ILE A 141 7.30 -7.87 -10.58
C ILE A 141 7.22 -6.47 -10.00
N ALA A 142 6.06 -5.86 -10.13
CA ALA A 142 5.71 -4.61 -9.48
C ALA A 142 4.52 -4.83 -8.56
N VAL A 143 4.67 -4.44 -7.30
CA VAL A 143 3.64 -4.56 -6.28
C VAL A 143 3.37 -3.19 -5.71
N VAL A 144 2.11 -2.79 -5.72
CA VAL A 144 1.59 -1.61 -5.03
C VAL A 144 0.62 -2.12 -3.96
N MET A 145 0.88 -1.81 -2.70
CA MET A 145 0.11 -2.37 -1.60
C MET A 145 0.00 -1.41 -0.42
N ASP A 146 -1.23 -1.21 0.06
CA ASP A 146 -1.52 -0.44 1.26
C ASP A 146 -0.99 -1.13 2.53
N MET A 147 -1.22 -2.43 2.67
CA MET A 147 -0.78 -3.22 3.80
C MET A 147 -0.20 -4.58 3.39
N PHE A 148 1.06 -4.82 3.75
CA PHE A 148 1.81 -6.05 3.51
C PHE A 148 2.42 -6.65 4.78
N THR A 149 1.78 -7.71 5.28
CA THR A 149 2.23 -8.56 6.41
C THR A 149 2.10 -10.07 6.14
N ASP A 150 1.73 -10.48 4.93
CA ASP A 150 1.64 -11.89 4.54
C ASP A 150 3.02 -12.50 4.23
N VAL A 151 3.48 -13.36 5.13
CA VAL A 151 4.80 -14.00 5.05
C VAL A 151 4.94 -14.94 3.85
N ASP A 152 3.86 -15.60 3.42
CA ASP A 152 3.88 -16.52 2.27
C ASP A 152 4.12 -15.78 0.95
N ILE A 153 3.45 -14.65 0.77
CA ILE A 153 3.59 -13.83 -0.43
C ILE A 153 4.97 -13.17 -0.43
N PHE A 154 5.43 -12.69 0.73
CA PHE A 154 6.77 -12.13 0.86
C PHE A 154 7.87 -13.15 0.54
N ALA A 155 7.74 -14.39 1.02
CA ALA A 155 8.59 -15.51 0.68
C ALA A 155 8.70 -15.74 -0.84
N ASP A 156 7.56 -15.71 -1.56
CA ASP A 156 7.54 -15.90 -3.00
C ASP A 156 8.20 -14.72 -3.75
N ILE A 157 8.08 -13.49 -3.23
CA ILE A 157 8.78 -12.31 -3.76
C ILE A 157 10.30 -12.46 -3.60
N LEU A 158 10.77 -12.85 -2.41
CA LEU A 158 12.20 -13.07 -2.17
C LEU A 158 12.77 -14.13 -3.10
N ASN A 159 12.01 -15.21 -3.37
CA ASN A 159 12.40 -16.21 -4.36
C ASN A 159 12.53 -15.64 -5.75
N ALA A 160 11.60 -14.80 -6.19
CA ALA A 160 11.66 -14.16 -7.49
C ALA A 160 12.91 -13.28 -7.61
N ALA A 161 13.19 -12.46 -6.59
CA ALA A 161 14.39 -11.62 -6.55
C ALA A 161 15.68 -12.48 -6.61
N MET A 162 15.74 -13.61 -5.90
CA MET A 162 16.87 -14.55 -5.98
C MET A 162 17.03 -15.24 -7.34
N ARG A 163 15.96 -15.32 -8.15
CA ARG A 163 16.01 -15.75 -9.55
C ARG A 163 16.41 -14.62 -10.50
N ASN A 164 16.84 -13.46 -9.97
CA ASN A 164 17.14 -12.24 -10.71
C ASN A 164 15.94 -11.64 -11.46
N VAL A 165 14.72 -11.91 -11.01
CA VAL A 165 13.54 -11.13 -11.45
C VAL A 165 13.62 -9.77 -10.78
N ALA A 166 13.44 -8.68 -11.54
CA ALA A 166 13.41 -7.34 -11.01
C ALA A 166 12.14 -7.13 -10.18
N VAL A 167 12.27 -6.81 -8.89
CA VAL A 167 11.12 -6.59 -8.01
C VAL A 167 11.08 -5.15 -7.53
N TYR A 168 9.95 -4.51 -7.74
CA TYR A 168 9.61 -3.21 -7.18
C TYR A 168 8.42 -3.33 -6.24
N LEU A 169 8.58 -2.83 -5.03
CA LEU A 169 7.55 -2.84 -3.99
C LEU A 169 7.29 -1.41 -3.53
N LEU A 170 6.10 -0.90 -3.85
CA LEU A 170 5.59 0.38 -3.39
C LEU A 170 4.58 0.13 -2.26
N LEU A 171 4.89 0.66 -1.08
CA LEU A 171 4.10 0.51 0.12
C LEU A 171 3.56 1.85 0.60
N ASP A 172 2.41 1.84 1.26
CA ASP A 172 1.91 3.04 1.93
C ASP A 172 2.83 3.45 3.08
N GLU A 173 3.20 4.73 3.13
CA GLU A 173 4.10 5.25 4.17
C GLU A 173 3.53 5.06 5.58
N ALA A 174 2.22 5.28 5.78
CA ALA A 174 1.61 5.21 7.10
C ALA A 174 1.62 3.79 7.69
N ASN A 175 1.59 2.77 6.82
CA ASN A 175 1.52 1.36 7.20
C ASN A 175 2.86 0.60 7.09
N VAL A 176 3.92 1.21 6.52
CA VAL A 176 5.19 0.50 6.23
C VAL A 176 5.87 -0.11 7.46
N LYS A 177 5.65 0.46 8.64
CA LYS A 177 6.16 -0.08 9.93
C LYS A 177 5.78 -1.54 10.16
N HIS A 178 4.60 -1.97 9.72
CA HIS A 178 4.15 -3.35 9.88
C HIS A 178 4.91 -4.31 8.95
N PHE A 179 5.22 -3.85 7.73
CA PHE A 179 6.08 -4.59 6.80
C PHE A 179 7.50 -4.72 7.36
N VAL A 180 8.10 -3.63 7.86
CA VAL A 180 9.44 -3.65 8.48
C VAL A 180 9.49 -4.63 9.66
N ASN A 181 8.47 -4.62 10.53
CA ASN A 181 8.38 -5.58 11.63
C ASN A 181 8.32 -7.03 11.14
N MET A 182 7.53 -7.32 10.08
CA MET A 182 7.50 -8.65 9.46
C MET A 182 8.89 -9.05 8.93
N VAL A 183 9.56 -8.18 8.19
CA VAL A 183 10.90 -8.43 7.63
C VAL A 183 11.93 -8.72 8.73
N ASN A 184 11.90 -7.95 9.81
CA ASN A 184 12.77 -8.15 10.98
C ASN A 184 12.50 -9.49 11.67
N ASN A 185 11.23 -9.87 11.84
CA ASN A 185 10.85 -11.17 12.39
C ASN A 185 11.31 -12.34 11.51
N CYS A 186 11.28 -12.16 10.18
CA CYS A 186 11.81 -13.12 9.22
C CYS A 186 13.35 -13.12 9.13
N ARG A 187 14.04 -12.18 9.80
CA ARG A 187 15.51 -12.02 9.79
C ARG A 187 16.09 -11.84 8.39
N VAL A 188 15.39 -11.11 7.53
CA VAL A 188 15.80 -10.86 6.14
C VAL A 188 16.51 -9.52 6.04
N ASN A 189 17.71 -9.51 5.44
CA ASN A 189 18.39 -8.25 5.10
C ASN A 189 18.02 -7.81 3.68
N LEU A 190 17.11 -6.84 3.56
CA LEU A 190 16.66 -6.30 2.28
C LEU A 190 17.79 -5.67 1.47
N GLN A 191 18.80 -5.09 2.12
CA GLN A 191 19.94 -4.44 1.44
C GLN A 191 20.81 -5.44 0.67
N SER A 192 20.77 -6.74 1.03
CA SER A 192 21.52 -7.80 0.34
C SER A 192 20.89 -8.23 -1.00
N LEU A 193 19.65 -7.79 -1.28
CA LEU A 193 18.88 -8.20 -2.45
C LEU A 193 19.00 -7.14 -3.55
N GLN A 194 19.92 -7.35 -4.49
CA GLN A 194 20.17 -6.39 -5.58
C GLN A 194 18.95 -6.19 -6.49
N SER A 195 18.17 -7.25 -6.71
CA SER A 195 16.98 -7.27 -7.58
C SER A 195 15.68 -6.90 -6.86
N LEU A 196 15.75 -6.23 -5.72
CA LEU A 196 14.59 -5.78 -4.95
C LEU A 196 14.72 -4.29 -4.59
N ARG A 197 13.70 -3.49 -4.92
CA ARG A 197 13.54 -2.10 -4.47
C ARG A 197 12.27 -2.00 -3.65
N VAL A 198 12.40 -1.54 -2.41
CA VAL A 198 11.26 -1.22 -1.55
C VAL A 198 11.22 0.29 -1.36
N ARG A 199 10.07 0.91 -1.64
CA ARG A 199 9.84 2.34 -1.56
C ARG A 199 8.49 2.61 -0.91
N THR A 200 8.34 3.80 -0.33
CA THR A 200 7.11 4.26 0.30
C THR A 200 6.44 5.33 -0.55
N VAL A 201 5.11 5.31 -0.62
CA VAL A 201 4.27 6.28 -1.32
C VAL A 201 3.26 6.84 -0.32
N THR A 202 2.94 8.12 -0.49
CA THR A 202 1.89 8.80 0.29
C THR A 202 0.68 9.07 -0.57
N GLY A 203 -0.47 9.32 0.06
CA GLY A 203 -1.63 9.86 -0.66
C GLY A 203 -1.46 11.36 -0.94
N ILE A 204 -2.58 12.01 -1.27
CA ILE A 204 -2.59 13.43 -1.60
C ILE A 204 -2.34 14.27 -0.33
N LYS A 205 -1.48 15.29 -0.44
CA LYS A 205 -1.25 16.27 0.63
C LYS A 205 -2.31 17.37 0.58
N TYR A 206 -2.99 17.58 1.69
CA TYR A 206 -3.94 18.66 1.89
C TYR A 206 -3.26 19.83 2.63
N HIS A 207 -3.40 21.03 2.09
CA HIS A 207 -2.84 22.26 2.66
C HIS A 207 -3.96 23.16 3.18
N CYS A 208 -3.89 23.49 4.47
CA CYS A 208 -4.81 24.43 5.11
C CYS A 208 -4.29 25.87 4.94
N ARG A 209 -5.20 26.84 5.03
CA ARG A 209 -4.86 28.27 4.93
C ARG A 209 -3.80 28.74 5.94
N THR A 210 -3.75 28.13 7.12
CA THR A 210 -2.75 28.44 8.17
C THR A 210 -1.35 27.87 7.92
N GLY A 211 -1.15 27.17 6.79
CA GLY A 211 0.09 26.47 6.46
C GLY A 211 0.23 25.11 7.14
N LYS A 212 -0.72 24.73 8.02
CA LYS A 212 -0.84 23.34 8.51
C LYS A 212 -1.20 22.43 7.33
N SER A 213 -0.72 21.19 7.36
CA SER A 213 -1.02 20.22 6.30
C SER A 213 -1.15 18.82 6.86
N PHE A 214 -1.87 17.95 6.16
CA PHE A 214 -1.89 16.52 6.43
C PHE A 214 -1.85 15.77 5.10
N THR A 215 -1.48 14.49 5.12
CA THR A 215 -1.32 13.68 3.91
C THR A 215 -2.23 12.47 4.00
N GLY A 216 -2.89 12.10 2.90
CA GLY A 216 -3.66 10.87 2.80
C GLY A 216 -2.78 9.62 2.67
N GLN A 217 -3.43 8.47 2.49
CA GLN A 217 -2.76 7.17 2.30
C GLN A 217 -2.77 6.73 0.84
N MET A 218 -1.79 5.91 0.47
CA MET A 218 -1.82 5.17 -0.79
C MET A 218 -2.63 3.89 -0.59
N LEU A 219 -3.83 3.84 -1.17
CA LEU A 219 -4.78 2.74 -0.99
C LEU A 219 -4.87 1.81 -2.20
N ASP A 220 -4.03 2.03 -3.21
CA ASP A 220 -3.98 1.18 -4.39
C ASP A 220 -3.40 -0.19 -4.06
N ARG A 221 -3.98 -1.21 -4.70
CA ARG A 221 -3.64 -2.61 -4.48
C ARG A 221 -3.60 -3.32 -5.81
N PHE A 222 -2.39 -3.54 -6.32
CA PHE A 222 -2.20 -4.38 -7.49
C PHE A 222 -0.81 -5.00 -7.57
N ILE A 223 -0.75 -6.13 -8.27
CA ILE A 223 0.50 -6.75 -8.73
C ILE A 223 0.52 -6.69 -10.24
N LEU A 224 1.60 -6.17 -10.83
CA LEU A 224 1.90 -6.24 -12.25
C LEU A 224 3.08 -7.19 -12.45
N THR A 225 2.94 -8.17 -13.35
CA THR A 225 4.00 -9.14 -13.66
C THR A 225 4.31 -9.16 -15.15
N ASP A 226 5.61 -9.11 -15.48
CA ASP A 226 6.18 -9.16 -16.84
C ASP A 226 5.53 -8.18 -17.84
N CYS A 227 4.91 -7.10 -17.35
CA CYS A 227 4.05 -6.19 -18.13
C CYS A 227 2.98 -6.92 -18.98
N ARG A 228 2.49 -8.06 -18.48
CA ARG A 228 1.54 -8.94 -19.20
C ARG A 228 0.29 -9.29 -18.41
N ALA A 229 0.39 -9.28 -17.09
CA ALA A 229 -0.73 -9.62 -16.22
C ALA A 229 -0.76 -8.70 -15.02
N VAL A 230 -1.97 -8.25 -14.66
CA VAL A 230 -2.23 -7.45 -13.47
C VAL A 230 -3.28 -8.12 -12.62
N LEU A 231 -3.04 -8.25 -11.32
CA LEU A 231 -4.06 -8.61 -10.33
C LEU A 231 -4.36 -7.39 -9.47
N SER A 232 -5.57 -6.84 -9.52
CA SER A 232 -5.96 -5.64 -8.77
C SER A 232 -7.32 -5.80 -8.11
N GLY A 233 -7.51 -5.23 -6.91
CA GLY A 233 -8.77 -5.32 -6.18
C GLY A 233 -8.68 -4.76 -4.77
N ASN A 234 -9.62 -5.16 -3.91
CA ASN A 234 -9.63 -4.74 -2.51
C ASN A 234 -9.01 -5.78 -1.56
N TYR A 235 -8.05 -6.57 -2.03
CA TYR A 235 -7.37 -7.59 -1.22
C TYR A 235 -5.99 -7.08 -0.77
N SER A 236 -5.82 -6.82 0.53
CA SER A 236 -4.50 -6.52 1.10
C SER A 236 -3.73 -7.79 1.46
N PHE A 237 -2.40 -7.72 1.44
CA PHE A 237 -1.55 -8.86 1.81
C PHE A 237 -1.45 -9.01 3.32
N MET A 238 -2.53 -9.45 3.93
CA MET A 238 -2.63 -9.75 5.36
C MET A 238 -3.36 -11.08 5.57
N TRP A 239 -3.08 -11.74 6.69
CA TRP A 239 -3.79 -12.97 7.09
C TRP A 239 -5.31 -12.76 7.22
N SER A 240 -5.77 -11.60 7.68
CA SER A 240 -7.19 -11.30 7.86
C SER A 240 -7.97 -11.28 6.54
N TYR A 241 -7.33 -10.87 5.44
CA TYR A 241 -7.94 -10.89 4.12
C TYR A 241 -8.12 -12.30 3.58
N GLU A 242 -7.31 -13.25 4.03
CA GLU A 242 -7.48 -14.66 3.70
C GLU A 242 -8.62 -15.29 4.52
N LYS A 243 -8.70 -14.97 5.83
CA LYS A 243 -9.53 -15.73 6.77
C LYS A 243 -10.83 -15.05 7.22
N LEU A 244 -10.90 -13.72 7.17
CA LEU A 244 -11.97 -12.94 7.79
C LEU A 244 -12.77 -12.10 6.80
N HIS A 245 -12.10 -11.43 5.85
CA HIS A 245 -12.73 -10.44 4.99
C HIS A 245 -13.28 -11.02 3.69
N ARG A 246 -14.39 -10.44 3.21
CA ARG A 246 -14.92 -10.70 1.87
C ARG A 246 -14.34 -9.69 0.89
N CYS A 247 -13.70 -10.18 -0.16
CA CYS A 247 -12.94 -9.35 -1.09
C CYS A 247 -13.20 -9.78 -2.52
N MET A 248 -12.87 -8.90 -3.45
CA MET A 248 -12.93 -9.10 -4.89
C MET A 248 -11.64 -8.56 -5.51
N ALA A 249 -11.11 -9.30 -6.47
CA ALA A 249 -9.99 -8.90 -7.29
C ALA A 249 -10.22 -9.31 -8.74
N HIS A 250 -9.57 -8.61 -9.65
CA HIS A 250 -9.66 -8.83 -11.08
C HIS A 250 -8.25 -9.12 -11.61
N LEU A 251 -8.14 -10.22 -12.35
CA LEU A 251 -6.98 -10.53 -13.16
C LEU A 251 -7.22 -9.93 -14.55
N PHE A 252 -6.39 -8.95 -14.91
CA PHE A 252 -6.36 -8.32 -16.22
C PHE A 252 -5.20 -8.89 -17.04
N LEU A 253 -5.51 -9.31 -18.26
CA LEU A 253 -4.56 -9.63 -19.31
C LEU A 253 -4.86 -8.75 -20.51
N GLY A 254 -3.88 -8.52 -21.37
CA GLY A 254 -4.09 -7.77 -22.60
C GLY A 254 -3.87 -6.26 -22.43
N GLN A 255 -4.50 -5.46 -23.30
CA GLN A 255 -4.20 -4.03 -23.46
C GLN A 255 -4.31 -3.22 -22.17
N LEU A 256 -5.27 -3.52 -21.29
CA LEU A 256 -5.49 -2.75 -20.04
C LEU A 256 -4.29 -2.79 -19.07
N VAL A 257 -3.36 -3.73 -19.24
CA VAL A 257 -2.12 -3.79 -18.45
C VAL A 257 -1.28 -2.53 -18.62
N SER A 258 -1.32 -1.85 -19.78
CA SER A 258 -0.56 -0.60 -20.00
C SER A 258 -1.03 0.54 -19.09
N THR A 259 -2.32 0.59 -18.76
CA THR A 259 -2.84 1.62 -17.84
C THR A 259 -2.29 1.43 -16.42
N PHE A 260 -2.14 0.19 -15.97
CA PHE A 260 -1.51 -0.10 -14.67
C PHE A 260 0.00 0.12 -14.69
N ASP A 261 0.66 -0.06 -15.84
CA ASP A 261 2.07 0.32 -16.02
C ASP A 261 2.26 1.82 -15.86
N GLU A 262 1.44 2.62 -16.53
CA GLU A 262 1.45 4.08 -16.42
C GLU A 262 1.23 4.53 -14.97
N GLU A 263 0.22 3.98 -14.29
CA GLU A 263 -0.05 4.29 -12.88
C GLU A 263 1.12 3.88 -11.98
N PHE A 264 1.69 2.69 -12.19
CA PHE A 264 2.86 2.26 -11.42
C PHE A 264 4.04 3.23 -11.58
N ARG A 265 4.28 3.72 -12.80
CA ARG A 265 5.36 4.69 -13.07
C ARG A 265 5.12 6.03 -12.39
N ILE A 266 3.86 6.49 -12.35
CA ILE A 266 3.48 7.71 -11.63
C ILE A 266 3.76 7.54 -10.14
N LEU A 267 3.26 6.45 -9.53
CA LEU A 267 3.48 6.15 -8.12
C LEU A 267 4.97 5.98 -7.80
N PHE A 268 5.73 5.32 -8.67
CA PHE A 268 7.18 5.15 -8.49
C PHE A 268 7.89 6.50 -8.53
N ALA A 269 7.48 7.41 -9.41
CA ALA A 269 8.05 8.74 -9.49
C ALA A 269 7.82 9.58 -8.23
N GLN A 270 6.67 9.38 -7.58
CA GLN A 270 6.28 10.06 -6.33
C GLN A 270 6.79 9.37 -5.06
N SER A 271 7.33 8.16 -5.19
CA SER A 271 7.75 7.35 -4.05
C SER A 271 9.13 7.74 -3.52
N GLU A 272 9.41 7.41 -2.26
CA GLU A 272 10.72 7.59 -1.60
C GLU A 272 11.34 6.24 -1.22
N PRO A 273 12.68 6.08 -1.26
CA PRO A 273 13.33 4.84 -0.80
C PRO A 273 12.99 4.51 0.65
N LEU A 274 12.77 3.22 0.96
CA LEU A 274 12.57 2.79 2.34
C LEU A 274 13.88 2.89 3.14
N ILE A 275 13.90 3.72 4.18
CA ILE A 275 15.02 3.85 5.12
C ILE A 275 14.68 3.08 6.42
N ILE A 276 15.39 1.97 6.67
CA ILE A 276 15.12 1.08 7.81
C ILE A 276 15.77 1.58 9.12
N GLU A 277 16.82 2.39 9.03
CA GLU A 277 17.72 2.78 10.13
C GLU A 277 17.06 3.64 11.22
N ASN A 278 15.92 4.28 10.95
CA ASN A 278 15.24 5.18 11.90
C ASN A 278 14.06 4.52 12.65
N MET A 279 13.83 3.22 12.49
CA MET A 279 12.67 2.53 13.09
C MET A 279 13.00 1.66 14.32
N GLU A 280 14.25 1.64 14.78
CA GLU A 280 14.67 0.84 15.94
C GLU A 280 14.09 1.35 17.28
N ASP A 281 13.71 2.64 17.36
CA ASP A 281 13.18 3.28 18.59
C ASP A 281 11.73 2.95 18.96
N MET A 282 10.99 2.20 18.12
CA MET A 282 9.58 1.84 18.38
C MET A 282 9.38 0.39 18.85
N THR A 283 10.46 -0.31 19.23
CA THR A 283 10.39 -1.65 19.82
C THR A 283 10.03 -1.63 21.32
N ILE A 284 8.87 -1.08 21.66
CA ILE A 284 8.20 -1.36 22.95
C ILE A 284 6.88 -2.07 22.68
N LEU A 285 6.96 -3.28 22.13
CA LEU A 285 5.94 -4.29 22.31
C LEU A 285 6.54 -5.43 23.14
N PRO A 286 5.87 -5.90 24.20
CA PRO A 286 6.41 -6.95 25.05
C PRO A 286 6.65 -8.21 24.20
N LYS A 287 7.88 -8.72 24.25
CA LYS A 287 8.26 -10.00 23.64
C LYS A 287 7.23 -11.06 24.03
N HIS A 288 6.55 -11.66 23.06
CA HIS A 288 5.73 -12.84 23.31
C HIS A 288 6.61 -13.92 23.96
N PRO A 289 6.18 -14.55 25.08
CA PRO A 289 6.91 -15.65 25.66
C PRO A 289 7.00 -16.80 24.66
N LEU A 290 8.17 -17.46 24.61
CA LEU A 290 8.36 -18.67 23.82
C LEU A 290 7.32 -19.74 24.21
N PRO A 291 6.92 -20.64 23.29
CA PRO A 291 5.96 -21.69 23.60
C PRO A 291 6.58 -22.66 24.63
N GLY A 292 6.26 -22.45 25.90
CA GLY A 292 6.83 -23.22 27.02
C GLY A 292 6.51 -22.67 28.41
N GLU A 293 6.18 -21.38 28.52
CA GLU A 293 5.91 -20.71 29.80
C GLU A 293 4.42 -20.35 29.99
N TRP A 294 3.53 -21.32 29.75
CA TRP A 294 2.16 -21.20 30.25
C TRP A 294 2.10 -21.81 31.66
N PRO A 295 1.62 -21.09 32.69
CA PRO A 295 1.39 -21.67 34.00
C PRO A 295 0.46 -22.87 33.86
N ARG A 296 0.93 -24.05 34.28
CA ARG A 296 0.14 -25.29 34.26
C ARG A 296 -1.02 -25.19 35.24
N LEU A 297 -2.14 -24.61 34.82
CA LEU A 297 -3.42 -24.83 35.46
C LEU A 297 -3.86 -26.24 35.11
N ARG A 298 -3.59 -27.19 36.02
CA ARG A 298 -4.21 -28.51 36.00
C ARG A 298 -5.69 -28.31 36.26
N ASP A 299 -6.52 -28.56 35.26
CA ASP A 299 -7.87 -29.02 35.53
C ASP A 299 -8.15 -30.32 34.78
N THR A 300 -8.21 -31.38 35.57
CA THR A 300 -8.60 -32.72 35.16
C THR A 300 -10.11 -32.81 35.23
N ARG A 301 -10.79 -32.81 34.07
CA ARG A 301 -11.93 -33.69 33.77
C ARG A 301 -12.45 -33.53 32.34
N MET A 302 -12.78 -34.69 31.75
CA MET A 302 -13.48 -34.94 30.48
C MET A 302 -12.66 -34.92 29.18
N ARG A 303 -12.01 -36.06 28.89
CA ARG A 303 -11.62 -36.47 27.52
C ARG A 303 -12.74 -37.31 26.91
N GLN A 304 -13.28 -36.87 25.77
CA GLN A 304 -13.98 -37.71 24.79
C GLN A 304 -13.65 -37.24 23.36
N PRO A 305 -13.78 -38.11 22.34
CA PRO A 305 -12.92 -38.11 21.16
C PRO A 305 -13.37 -37.12 20.08
N PHE A 306 -12.76 -35.94 20.09
CA PHE A 306 -12.78 -34.98 18.96
C PHE A 306 -11.37 -34.69 18.41
N GLU A 307 -10.33 -35.35 18.95
CA GLU A 307 -8.91 -35.04 18.70
C GLU A 307 -8.36 -35.65 17.39
N GLU A 308 -8.88 -36.78 16.90
CA GLU A 308 -8.23 -37.47 15.75
C GLU A 308 -8.36 -36.75 14.39
N ASN A 309 -9.42 -35.95 14.18
CA ASN A 309 -9.58 -35.17 12.94
C ASN A 309 -8.87 -33.81 13.00
N MET A 310 -8.74 -33.22 14.20
CA MET A 310 -7.93 -32.03 14.45
C MET A 310 -6.45 -32.32 14.26
N ASP A 311 -5.96 -33.46 14.77
CA ASP A 311 -4.55 -33.82 14.69
C ASP A 311 -4.05 -34.07 13.27
N ARG A 312 -4.91 -34.54 12.35
CA ARG A 312 -4.53 -34.66 10.93
C ARG A 312 -4.42 -33.30 10.25
N ARG A 313 -5.38 -32.38 10.48
CA ARG A 313 -5.35 -31.01 9.93
C ARG A 313 -4.23 -30.16 10.56
N MET A 314 -4.03 -30.29 11.88
CA MET A 314 -2.96 -29.65 12.65
C MET A 314 -1.59 -30.23 12.31
N ASN A 315 -1.43 -31.53 12.04
CA ASN A 315 -0.15 -32.07 11.59
C ASN A 315 0.19 -31.71 10.14
N GLN A 316 -0.80 -31.42 9.30
CA GLN A 316 -0.59 -30.88 7.96
C GLN A 316 -0.19 -29.39 8.01
N HIS A 317 -0.90 -28.59 8.83
CA HIS A 317 -0.57 -27.17 9.06
C HIS A 317 0.76 -27.00 9.79
N LYS A 318 1.02 -27.75 10.87
CA LYS A 318 2.32 -27.75 11.56
C LYS A 318 3.45 -28.19 10.65
N ARG A 319 3.27 -29.19 9.78
CA ARG A 319 4.32 -29.54 8.80
C ARG A 319 4.57 -28.42 7.81
N GLN A 320 3.54 -27.72 7.35
CA GLN A 320 3.72 -26.55 6.47
C GLN A 320 4.39 -25.38 7.20
N GLU A 321 3.97 -25.04 8.43
CA GLU A 321 4.59 -24.00 9.26
C GLU A 321 6.05 -24.34 9.59
N THR A 322 6.36 -25.57 10.00
CA THR A 322 7.75 -25.96 10.31
C THR A 322 8.63 -25.96 9.05
N PHE A 323 8.08 -26.33 7.88
CA PHE A 323 8.83 -26.28 6.62
C PHE A 323 9.03 -24.84 6.14
N MET A 324 8.02 -23.98 6.30
CA MET A 324 8.07 -22.55 5.99
C MET A 324 9.08 -21.84 6.88
N ASP A 325 9.06 -22.10 8.19
CA ASP A 325 10.04 -21.56 9.13
C ASP A 325 11.45 -22.05 8.78
N LEU A 326 11.66 -23.37 8.61
CA LEU A 326 12.98 -23.86 8.18
C LEU A 326 13.42 -23.27 6.85
N TRP A 327 12.50 -23.04 5.92
CA TRP A 327 12.79 -22.55 4.59
C TRP A 327 13.06 -21.04 4.56
N ILE A 328 12.31 -20.21 5.30
CA ILE A 328 12.62 -18.79 5.52
C ILE A 328 13.94 -18.67 6.29
N PHE A 329 14.17 -19.50 7.30
CA PHE A 329 15.48 -19.59 7.97
C PHE A 329 16.57 -19.98 6.98
N THR A 330 16.32 -20.90 6.04
CA THR A 330 17.29 -21.29 5.01
C THR A 330 17.58 -20.13 4.06
N ILE A 331 16.57 -19.35 3.67
CA ILE A 331 16.75 -18.12 2.86
C ILE A 331 17.55 -17.08 3.64
N ALA A 332 17.18 -16.81 4.89
CA ALA A 332 17.90 -15.88 5.75
C ALA A 332 19.36 -16.29 5.97
N ILE A 333 19.63 -17.60 6.16
CA ILE A 333 20.99 -18.15 6.25
C ILE A 333 21.73 -17.97 4.92
N ARG A 334 21.09 -18.24 3.78
CA ARG A 334 21.70 -18.11 2.45
C ARG A 334 22.01 -16.64 2.09
N LEU A 335 21.19 -15.70 2.57
CA LEU A 335 21.45 -14.27 2.45
C LEU A 335 22.61 -13.83 3.37
N ARG A 336 22.71 -14.41 4.58
CA ARG A 336 23.80 -14.11 5.53
C ARG A 336 25.15 -14.73 5.16
N SER A 337 25.18 -15.80 4.37
CA SER A 337 26.43 -16.47 3.95
C SER A 337 27.07 -15.87 2.69
N ARG A 338 26.47 -14.81 2.12
CA ARG A 338 26.94 -14.14 0.89
C ARG A 338 27.37 -12.68 1.09
N SER A 339 27.29 -12.17 2.32
CA SER A 339 27.99 -10.97 2.81
C SER A 339 29.32 -11.37 3.42
#